data_AF-A0A522T0C6-F1
#
_entry.id   AF-A0A522T0C6-F1
#
_cell.length_a   1.000
_cell.length_b   1.000
_cell.length_c   1.000
_cell.angle_alpha   90.00
_cell.angle_beta   90.00
_cell.angle_gamma   90.00
#
_symmetry.space_group_name_H-M   'P 1'
#
loop_
_entity.id
_entity.type
_entity.pdbx_description
1 polymer ?
#
loop_
_entity_poly.entity_id
_entity_poly.type
_entity_poly.pdbx_seq_one_letter_code
_entity_poly.pdbx_strand_id
1 'polypeptide(L)'
;MTGKALAEAVEALVGYAFQDHARLQRALTHASARGSAGEDYERLEFLGDRVLGLVVAEMLFGSYSAATEGELSVRLNALVNAETLAELAEEI
;
A
#
# COMPACT_ATOMS: atom_id res chain seq x y z
N MET A 1 3.67 -16.06 14.37
CA MET A 1 2.19 -15.91 14.34
C MET A 1 1.65 -16.81 13.23
N THR A 2 0.47 -17.41 13.40
CA THR A 2 -0.21 -18.08 12.28
C THR A 2 -0.73 -17.02 11.30
N GLY A 3 -0.93 -17.37 10.03
CA GLY A 3 -1.43 -16.43 9.01
C GLY A 3 -2.77 -15.78 9.41
N LYS A 4 -3.62 -16.53 10.13
CA LYS A 4 -4.91 -16.04 10.66
C LYS A 4 -4.75 -14.94 11.71
N ALA A 5 -3.83 -15.11 12.66
CA ALA A 5 -3.61 -14.11 13.72
C ALA A 5 -3.02 -12.81 13.17
N LEU A 6 -2.19 -12.89 12.13
CA LEU A 6 -1.69 -11.72 11.40
C LEU A 6 -2.83 -11.02 10.64
N ALA A 7 -3.71 -11.79 10.01
CA ALA A 7 -4.89 -11.26 9.33
C ALA A 7 -5.78 -10.44 10.27
N GLU A 8 -6.15 -11.02 11.41
CA GLU A 8 -7.01 -10.36 12.41
C GLU A 8 -6.38 -9.07 12.95
N ALA A 9 -5.06 -9.06 13.18
CA ALA A 9 -4.34 -7.86 13.62
C ALA A 9 -4.39 -6.74 12.59
N VAL A 10 -4.13 -7.06 11.31
CA VAL A 10 -4.17 -6.07 10.23
C VAL A 10 -5.60 -5.61 9.96
N GLU A 11 -6.58 -6.50 9.97
CA GLU A 11 -8.01 -6.15 9.80
C GLU A 11 -8.47 -5.13 10.84
N ALA A 12 -8.10 -5.33 12.10
CA ALA A 12 -8.41 -4.41 13.19
C ALA A 12 -7.74 -3.04 12.99
N LEU A 13 -6.54 -3.05 12.42
CA LEU A 13 -5.71 -1.89 12.25
C LEU A 13 -6.15 -1.01 11.07
N VAL A 14 -6.47 -1.61 9.94
CA VAL A 14 -6.92 -0.89 8.73
C VAL A 14 -8.45 -0.74 8.65
N GLY A 15 -9.20 -1.35 9.58
CA GLY A 15 -10.67 -1.31 9.60
C GLY A 15 -11.33 -2.00 8.40
N TYR A 16 -10.63 -2.93 7.75
CA TYR A 16 -11.09 -3.64 6.55
C TYR A 16 -11.01 -5.14 6.74
N ALA A 17 -12.14 -5.85 6.61
CA ALA A 17 -12.20 -7.31 6.67
C ALA A 17 -11.80 -7.93 5.32
N PHE A 18 -10.72 -8.70 5.30
CA PHE A 18 -10.22 -9.33 4.07
C PHE A 18 -11.04 -10.59 3.75
N GLN A 19 -11.57 -10.64 2.53
CA GLN A 19 -12.28 -11.84 2.03
C GLN A 19 -11.34 -13.00 1.72
N ASP A 20 -10.06 -12.70 1.46
CA ASP A 20 -9.02 -13.63 1.04
C ASP A 20 -7.78 -13.45 1.92
N HIS A 21 -7.70 -14.20 3.01
CA HIS A 21 -6.57 -14.14 3.95
C HIS A 21 -5.25 -14.64 3.35
N ALA A 22 -5.30 -15.51 2.33
CA ALA A 22 -4.10 -15.95 1.64
C ALA A 22 -3.48 -14.81 0.84
N ARG A 23 -4.30 -13.96 0.21
CA ARG A 23 -3.84 -12.73 -0.44
C ARG A 23 -3.20 -11.75 0.52
N LEU A 24 -3.78 -11.57 1.72
CA LEU A 24 -3.19 -10.73 2.75
C LEU A 24 -1.84 -11.29 3.23
N GLN A 25 -1.77 -12.60 3.48
CA GLN A 25 -0.51 -13.23 3.86
C GLN A 25 0.58 -13.03 2.79
N ARG A 26 0.23 -13.12 1.50
CA ARG A 26 1.15 -12.83 0.40
C ARG A 26 1.60 -11.36 0.40
N ALA A 27 0.68 -10.42 0.63
CA ALA A 27 0.99 -8.99 0.72
C ALA A 27 2.00 -8.66 1.83
N LEU A 28 2.05 -9.47 2.89
CA LEU A 28 2.95 -9.30 4.03
C LEU A 28 4.21 -10.19 3.95
N THR A 29 4.43 -10.89 2.83
CA THR A 29 5.56 -11.80 2.65
C THR A 29 6.62 -11.16 1.76
N HIS A 30 7.73 -10.72 2.36
CA HIS A 30 8.91 -10.25 1.62
C HIS A 30 9.62 -11.41 0.91
N ALA A 31 10.29 -11.13 -0.20
CA ALA A 31 11.01 -12.11 -1.02
C ALA A 31 12.05 -12.93 -0.22
N SER A 32 12.64 -12.37 0.83
CA SER A 32 13.58 -13.09 1.73
C SER A 32 12.91 -14.12 2.63
N ALA A 33 11.61 -13.98 2.89
CA ALA A 33 10.81 -14.93 3.66
C ALA A 33 10.07 -15.94 2.76
N ARG A 34 10.24 -15.83 1.44
CA ARG A 34 9.63 -16.70 0.46
C ARG A 34 10.28 -18.09 0.50
N GLY A 35 9.48 -19.12 0.74
CA GLY A 35 9.90 -20.51 0.53
C GLY A 35 10.11 -20.83 -0.96
N SER A 36 10.66 -22.00 -1.27
CA SER A 36 11.03 -22.42 -2.65
C SER A 36 9.88 -22.45 -3.67
N ALA A 37 8.62 -22.40 -3.23
CA ALA A 37 7.43 -22.33 -4.07
C ALA A 37 6.41 -21.25 -3.62
N GLY A 38 6.82 -20.34 -2.72
CA GLY A 38 5.94 -19.28 -2.23
C GLY A 38 5.80 -18.13 -3.22
N GLU A 39 4.72 -17.36 -3.09
CA GLU A 39 4.57 -16.04 -3.71
C GLU A 39 4.92 -14.95 -2.69
N ASP A 40 5.51 -13.84 -3.13
CA ASP A 40 5.79 -12.64 -2.34
C ASP A 40 4.85 -11.49 -2.73
N TYR A 41 5.06 -10.33 -2.12
CA TYR A 41 4.23 -9.16 -2.35
C TYR A 41 4.51 -8.44 -3.67
N GLU A 42 5.59 -8.72 -4.42
CA GLU A 42 6.08 -7.84 -5.51
C GLU A 42 5.01 -7.55 -6.56
N ARG A 43 4.21 -8.57 -6.93
CA ARG A 43 3.10 -8.39 -7.89
C ARG A 43 1.95 -7.57 -7.32
N LEU A 44 1.71 -7.67 -6.02
CA LEU A 44 0.70 -6.88 -5.32
C LEU A 44 1.16 -5.44 -5.14
N GLU A 45 2.43 -5.19 -4.82
CA GLU A 45 3.05 -3.87 -4.76
C GLU A 45 2.96 -3.16 -6.11
N PHE A 46 3.35 -3.84 -7.20
CA PHE A 46 3.24 -3.27 -8.55
C PHE A 46 1.83 -2.74 -8.86
N LEU A 47 0.78 -3.47 -8.45
CA LEU A 47 -0.61 -3.02 -8.61
C LEU A 47 -0.96 -1.92 -7.59
N GLY A 48 -0.56 -2.12 -6.34
CA GLY A 48 -0.83 -1.23 -5.21
C GLY A 48 -0.31 0.18 -5.43
N ASP A 49 0.92 0.34 -5.94
CA ASP A 49 1.52 1.64 -6.26
C ASP A 49 0.64 2.46 -7.21
N ARG A 50 0.05 1.80 -8.20
CA ARG A 50 -0.81 2.46 -9.20
C ARG A 50 -2.18 2.80 -8.64
N VAL A 51 -2.73 1.94 -7.79
CA VAL A 51 -3.99 2.21 -7.08
C VAL A 51 -3.81 3.40 -6.14
N LEU A 52 -2.76 3.38 -5.31
CA LEU A 52 -2.44 4.48 -4.39
C LEU A 52 -2.17 5.78 -5.15
N GLY A 53 -1.35 5.72 -6.21
CA GLY A 53 -1.08 6.86 -7.06
C GLY A 53 -2.35 7.48 -7.67
N LEU A 54 -3.30 6.65 -8.13
CA LEU A 54 -4.59 7.14 -8.64
C LEU A 54 -5.41 7.86 -7.57
N VAL A 55 -5.55 7.24 -6.39
CA VAL A 55 -6.33 7.83 -5.27
C VAL A 55 -5.74 9.17 -4.84
N VAL A 56 -4.41 9.25 -4.69
CA VAL A 56 -3.73 10.49 -4.30
C VAL A 56 -3.81 11.53 -5.42
N ALA A 57 -3.68 11.12 -6.69
CA ALA A 57 -3.83 12.03 -7.83
C ALA A 57 -5.24 12.62 -7.90
N GLU A 58 -6.29 11.81 -7.69
CA GLU A 58 -7.68 12.30 -7.65
C GLU A 58 -7.88 13.29 -6.50
N MET A 59 -7.36 12.99 -5.31
CA MET A 59 -7.41 13.88 -4.15
C MET A 59 -6.72 15.22 -4.44
N LEU A 60 -5.51 15.19 -5.02
CA LEU A 60 -4.75 16.40 -5.36
C LEU A 60 -5.43 17.21 -6.46
N PHE A 61 -5.96 16.54 -7.48
CA PHE A 61 -6.69 17.17 -8.59
C PHE A 61 -7.92 17.93 -8.08
N GLY A 62 -8.69 17.33 -7.17
CA GLY A 62 -9.85 17.97 -6.56
C GLY A 62 -9.49 19.09 -5.57
N SER A 63 -8.38 18.95 -4.82
CA SER A 63 -7.99 19.90 -3.77
C SER A 63 -7.25 21.13 -4.31
N TYR A 64 -6.58 21.03 -5.46
CA TYR A 64 -5.73 22.09 -6.03
C TYR A 64 -6.17 22.44 -7.46
N SER A 65 -7.40 22.92 -7.62
CA SER A 65 -8.02 23.17 -8.93
C SER A 65 -7.30 24.17 -9.84
N ALA A 66 -6.39 25.00 -9.30
CA ALA A 66 -5.61 25.98 -10.05
C ALA A 66 -4.15 25.54 -10.30
N ALA A 67 -3.72 24.40 -9.75
CA ALA A 67 -2.38 23.90 -9.94
C ALA A 67 -2.18 23.37 -11.36
N THR A 68 -0.98 23.58 -11.89
CA THR A 68 -0.52 22.96 -13.13
C THR A 68 -0.24 21.47 -12.94
N GLU A 69 -0.17 20.71 -14.03
CA GLU A 69 0.18 19.29 -13.99
C GLU A 69 1.52 19.06 -13.27
N GLY A 70 2.56 19.84 -13.59
CA GLY A 70 3.87 19.70 -12.93
C GLY A 70 3.83 19.95 -11.43
N GLU A 71 3.01 20.91 -10.97
CA GLU A 71 2.80 21.18 -9.55
C GLU A 71 2.08 20.02 -8.83
N LEU A 72 1.10 19.40 -9.48
CA LEU A 72 0.41 18.21 -8.97
C LEU A 72 1.37 17.02 -8.92
N SER A 73 2.19 16.82 -9.95
CA SER A 73 3.19 15.75 -10.04
C SER A 73 4.25 15.85 -8.94
N VAL A 74 4.73 17.05 -8.62
CA VAL A 74 5.66 17.26 -7.48
C VAL A 74 5.00 16.88 -6.15
N ARG A 75 3.74 17.26 -5.93
CA ARG A 75 3.00 16.90 -4.69
C ARG A 75 2.73 15.41 -4.60
N LEU A 76 2.35 14.77 -5.72
CA LEU A 76 2.12 13.33 -5.78
C LEU A 76 3.38 12.57 -5.35
N ASN A 77 4.53 12.91 -5.92
CA ASN A 77 5.81 12.27 -5.59
C ASN A 77 6.23 12.51 -4.14
N ALA A 78 5.88 13.67 -3.56
CA ALA A 78 6.15 13.95 -2.15
C ALA A 78 5.26 13.13 -1.19
N LEU A 79 4.06 12.73 -1.61
CA LEU A 79 3.13 11.94 -0.79
C LEU A 79 3.26 10.42 -1.03
N VAL A 80 3.63 10.02 -2.24
CA VAL A 80 3.73 8.62 -2.67
C VAL A 80 5.20 8.31 -2.96
N ASN A 81 5.98 8.15 -1.90
CA ASN A 81 7.36 7.70 -1.96
C ASN A 81 7.67 6.74 -0.80
N ALA A 82 8.75 5.97 -0.94
CA ALA A 82 9.11 4.93 0.01
C ALA A 82 9.32 5.45 1.45
N GLU A 83 9.92 6.63 1.62
CA GLU A 83 10.20 7.21 2.94
C GLU A 83 8.90 7.59 3.66
N THR A 84 8.05 8.38 3.02
CA THR A 84 6.75 8.80 3.58
C THR A 84 5.83 7.62 3.86
N LEU A 85 5.82 6.60 2.98
CA LEU A 85 5.00 5.41 3.20
C LEU A 85 5.52 4.51 4.32
N ALA A 86 6.85 4.45 4.51
CA ALA A 86 7.45 3.72 5.62
C ALA A 86 7.14 4.40 6.96
N GLU A 87 7.29 5.72 7.04
CA GLU A 87 6.94 6.50 8.23
C GLU A 87 5.46 6.29 8.62
N LEU A 88 4.55 6.38 7.64
CA LEU A 88 3.13 6.14 7.89
C LEU A 88 2.85 4.70 8.37
N ALA A 89 3.56 3.71 7.83
CA ALA A 89 3.41 2.32 8.25
C ALA A 89 3.87 2.06 9.70
N GLU A 90 4.75 2.90 10.26
CA GLU A 90 5.16 2.81 11.68
C GLU A 90 4.12 3.41 12.65
N GLU A 91 3.27 4.32 12.17
CA GLU A 91 2.20 4.96 12.97
C GLU A 91 0.92 4.11 13.07
N ILE A 92 0.85 3.04 12.28
CA ILE A 92 -0.28 2.13 12.16
C ILE A 92 0.07 0.84 12.91
#